data_AF-A0AAU2UAZ5-F1
#
_entry.id   AF-A0AAU2UAZ5-F1
#
_cell.length_a   1.000
_cell.length_b   1.000
_cell.length_c   1.000
_cell.angle_alpha   90.00
_cell.angle_beta   90.00
_cell.angle_gamma   90.00
#
_symmetry.space_group_name_H-M   'P 1'
#
loop_
_entity.id
_entity.type
_entity.pdbx_description
1 polymer ?
#
loop_
_entity_poly.entity_id
_entity_poly.type
_entity_poly.pdbx_seq_one_letter_code
_entity_poly.pdbx_strand_id
1 'polypeptide(L)'
;MKPPESDGSPAKVLAAAFRTWTTVDADPEPAVARLEIRYPPDWAFASTNSLTARQQKRLLAFLRDDLAENRPGYSTPERAARVIDGMLAELVAAGQTRITTADLAQAAPRIGRSRTWIAEHITELVDAGQLTETRRPDTFRIA
;
A
#
# COMPACT_ATOMS: atom_id res chain seq x y z
N MET A 1 -15.67 -29.46 15.20
CA MET A 1 -15.43 -28.33 16.11
C MET A 1 -15.64 -27.05 15.34
N LYS A 2 -16.60 -26.21 15.75
CA LYS A 2 -16.80 -24.86 15.20
C LYS A 2 -15.62 -23.99 15.70
N PRO A 3 -14.92 -23.22 14.86
CA PRO A 3 -13.87 -22.32 15.35
C PRO A 3 -14.50 -21.33 16.35
N PRO A 4 -13.76 -20.93 17.40
CA PRO A 4 -14.28 -19.94 18.34
C PRO A 4 -14.68 -18.69 17.57
N GLU A 5 -15.92 -18.24 17.76
CA GLU A 5 -16.38 -16.94 17.25
C GLU A 5 -15.40 -15.90 17.81
N SER A 6 -14.64 -15.26 16.93
CA SER A 6 -13.74 -14.18 17.29
C SER A 6 -14.60 -13.03 17.80
N ASP A 7 -14.69 -12.87 19.12
CA ASP A 7 -15.43 -11.85 19.87
C ASP A 7 -14.97 -10.39 19.59
N GLY A 8 -14.09 -10.22 18.60
CA GLY A 8 -13.51 -8.96 18.19
C GLY A 8 -12.52 -8.37 19.20
N SER A 9 -12.13 -9.11 20.24
CA SER A 9 -11.21 -8.63 21.29
C SER A 9 -9.92 -8.01 20.73
N PRO A 10 -9.24 -8.61 19.74
CA PRO A 10 -8.06 -7.98 19.11
C PRO A 10 -8.37 -6.64 18.43
N ALA A 11 -9.52 -6.52 17.75
CA ALA A 11 -9.91 -5.29 17.08
C ALA A 11 -10.30 -4.18 18.06
N LYS A 12 -10.90 -4.53 19.20
CA LYS A 12 -11.18 -3.60 20.30
C LYS A 12 -9.89 -3.09 20.96
N VAL A 13 -8.91 -3.96 21.17
CA VAL A 13 -7.58 -3.57 21.67
C VAL A 13 -6.88 -2.65 20.67
N LEU A 14 -6.92 -2.98 19.38
CA LEU A 14 -6.36 -2.15 18.32
C LEU A 14 -7.04 -0.77 18.26
N ALA A 15 -8.37 -0.74 18.39
CA ALA A 15 -9.15 0.48 18.47
C ALA A 15 -8.73 1.38 19.65
N ALA A 16 -8.57 0.79 20.83
CA ALA A 16 -8.10 1.51 22.01
C ALA A 16 -6.68 2.04 21.83
N ALA A 17 -5.77 1.23 21.28
CA ALA A 17 -4.39 1.63 21.00
C ALA A 17 -4.32 2.80 20.01
N PHE A 18 -5.08 2.75 18.91
CA PHE A 18 -5.11 3.84 17.92
C PHE A 18 -5.73 5.12 18.48
N ARG A 19 -6.78 5.01 19.28
CA ARG A 19 -7.37 6.17 19.95
C ARG A 19 -6.35 6.86 20.85
N THR A 20 -5.61 6.09 21.65
CA THR A 20 -4.53 6.63 22.49
C THR A 20 -3.43 7.27 21.66
N TRP A 21 -2.98 6.61 20.58
CA TRP A 21 -1.94 7.12 19.69
C TRP A 21 -2.32 8.48 19.06
N THR A 22 -3.53 8.60 18.51
CA THR A 22 -4.03 9.87 17.95
C THR A 22 -4.20 10.98 18.98
N THR A 23 -4.43 10.62 20.25
CA THR A 23 -4.63 11.58 21.34
C THR A 23 -3.30 12.09 21.90
N VAL A 24 -2.27 11.24 21.97
CA VAL A 24 -0.92 11.61 22.40
C VAL A 24 -0.21 12.45 21.33
N ASP A 25 -0.42 12.13 20.06
CA ASP A 25 0.06 12.91 18.91
C ASP A 25 -0.98 13.96 18.49
N ALA A 26 -1.47 14.75 19.45
CA ALA A 26 -2.49 15.77 19.21
C ALA A 26 -1.96 16.84 18.24
N ASP A 27 -2.27 16.65 16.97
CA ASP A 27 -1.94 17.56 15.89
C ASP A 27 -3.02 18.64 15.81
N PRO A 28 -2.68 19.93 15.87
CA PRO A 28 -3.66 21.01 15.78
C PRO A 28 -4.29 21.15 14.38
N GLU A 29 -3.77 20.46 13.37
CA GLU A 29 -4.35 20.46 12.03
C GLU A 29 -5.76 19.81 11.97
N PRO A 30 -6.63 20.25 11.05
CA PRO A 30 -7.93 19.62 10.88
C PRO A 30 -7.78 18.18 10.36
N ALA A 31 -8.72 17.33 10.75
CA ALA A 31 -8.79 15.98 10.22
C ALA A 31 -9.14 15.99 8.72
N VAL A 32 -8.40 15.20 7.93
CA VAL A 32 -8.60 15.04 6.48
C VAL A 32 -8.99 13.61 6.10
N ALA A 33 -8.83 12.66 7.03
CA ALA A 33 -9.10 11.24 6.79
C ALA A 33 -9.79 10.57 7.99
N ARG A 34 -10.42 9.42 7.73
CA ARG A 34 -11.13 8.60 8.71
C ARG A 34 -10.58 7.17 8.66
N LEU A 35 -10.05 6.68 9.78
CA LEU A 35 -9.65 5.29 9.95
C LEU A 35 -10.80 4.50 10.57
N GLU A 36 -11.28 3.47 9.88
CA GLU A 36 -12.27 2.55 10.40
C GLU A 36 -11.64 1.21 10.75
N ILE A 37 -11.96 0.70 11.95
CA ILE A 37 -11.47 -0.60 12.43
C ILE A 37 -12.67 -1.53 12.49
N ARG A 38 -12.55 -2.67 11.82
CA ARG A 38 -13.60 -3.69 11.67
C ARG A 38 -13.00 -5.08 11.86
N TYR A 39 -13.81 -6.07 12.22
CA TYR A 39 -13.35 -7.45 12.43
C TYR A 39 -14.28 -8.50 11.80
N PRO A 40 -13.72 -9.61 11.27
CA PRO A 40 -14.51 -10.71 10.71
C PRO A 40 -15.34 -11.44 11.79
N PRO A 41 -16.35 -12.24 11.42
CA PRO A 41 -16.70 -12.64 10.06
C PRO A 41 -17.50 -11.59 9.27
N ASP A 42 -18.38 -10.81 9.91
CA ASP A 42 -19.29 -9.89 9.22
C ASP A 42 -18.75 -8.45 9.11
N TRP A 43 -17.43 -8.28 9.26
CA TRP A 43 -16.78 -6.96 9.31
C TRP A 43 -17.43 -6.03 10.34
N ALA A 44 -17.77 -6.58 11.50
CA ALA A 44 -18.40 -5.86 12.59
C ALA A 44 -17.56 -4.64 12.99
N PHE A 45 -18.24 -3.51 13.16
CA PHE A 45 -17.61 -2.25 13.48
C PHE A 45 -17.01 -2.27 14.90
N ALA A 46 -15.75 -1.82 15.02
CA ALA A 46 -15.10 -1.66 16.32
C ALA A 46 -14.95 -0.17 16.67
N SER A 47 -14.40 0.65 15.77
CA SER A 47 -14.23 2.07 16.02
C SER A 47 -13.97 2.89 14.76
N THR A 48 -14.06 4.20 14.93
CA THR A 48 -13.58 5.19 13.98
C THR A 48 -12.64 6.15 14.69
N ASN A 49 -11.53 6.50 14.03
CA ASN A 49 -10.65 7.59 14.46
C ASN A 49 -10.45 8.58 13.31
N SER A 50 -10.59 9.86 13.58
CA SER A 50 -10.26 10.94 12.64
C SER A 50 -8.75 11.16 12.64
N LEU A 51 -8.17 11.41 11.47
CA LEU A 51 -6.73 11.60 11.29
C LEU A 51 -6.44 12.91 10.56
N THR A 52 -5.44 13.65 11.04
CA THR A 52 -4.82 14.75 10.27
C THR A 52 -3.98 14.21 9.11
N ALA A 53 -3.57 15.09 8.19
CA ALA A 53 -2.74 14.70 7.05
C ALA A 53 -1.40 14.11 7.51
N ARG A 54 -0.79 14.71 8.54
CA ARG A 54 0.46 14.24 9.14
C ARG A 54 0.31 12.87 9.80
N GLN A 55 -0.74 12.69 10.60
CA GLN A 55 -1.02 11.41 11.27
C GLN A 55 -1.29 10.30 10.23
N GLN A 56 -2.08 10.59 9.20
CA GLN A 56 -2.33 9.65 8.11
C GLN A 56 -1.03 9.24 7.40
N LYS A 57 -0.15 10.20 7.06
CA LYS A 57 1.13 9.90 6.41
C LYS A 57 2.02 9.01 7.28
N ARG A 58 2.11 9.30 8.58
CA ARG A 58 2.88 8.51 9.56
C ARG A 58 2.34 7.10 9.70
N LEU A 59 1.02 6.95 9.83
CA LEU A 59 0.37 5.65 9.94
C LEU A 59 0.63 4.80 8.70
N LEU A 60 0.48 5.39 7.50
CA LEU A 60 0.73 4.68 6.25
C LEU A 60 2.20 4.28 6.10
N ALA A 61 3.15 5.12 6.53
CA ALA A 61 4.56 4.74 6.55
C ALA A 61 4.81 3.55 7.48
N PHE A 62 4.33 3.64 8.74
CA PHE A 62 4.46 2.55 9.72
C PHE A 62 3.87 1.22 9.21
N LEU A 63 2.67 1.25 8.63
CA LEU A 63 2.04 0.04 8.08
C LEU A 63 2.81 -0.52 6.87
N ARG A 64 3.44 0.32 6.05
CA ARG A 64 4.27 -0.13 4.93
C ARG A 64 5.56 -0.77 5.43
N ASP A 65 6.20 -0.17 6.42
CA ASP A 65 7.42 -0.67 7.03
C ASP A 65 7.14 -2.02 7.73
N ASP A 66 6.07 -2.11 8.51
CA ASP A 66 5.64 -3.36 9.16
C ASP A 66 5.30 -4.46 8.16
N LEU A 67 4.62 -4.12 7.06
CA LEU A 67 4.34 -5.07 5.98
C LEU A 67 5.62 -5.55 5.29
N ALA A 68 6.59 -4.67 5.08
CA ALA A 68 7.88 -5.01 4.48
C ALA A 68 8.74 -5.89 5.40
N GLU A 69 8.74 -5.60 6.71
CA GLU A 69 9.56 -6.29 7.71
C GLU A 69 8.94 -7.63 8.15
N ASN A 70 7.66 -7.62 8.53
CA ASN A 70 7.03 -8.74 9.22
C ASN A 70 6.18 -9.64 8.31
N ARG A 71 5.80 -9.16 7.12
CA ARG A 71 4.95 -9.92 6.18
C ARG A 71 5.33 -9.75 4.70
N PRO A 72 6.59 -10.01 4.31
CA PRO A 72 7.07 -9.83 2.93
C PRO A 72 6.34 -10.72 1.89
N GLY A 73 5.60 -11.75 2.34
CA GLY A 73 4.80 -12.65 1.47
C GLY A 73 3.32 -12.27 1.29
N TYR A 74 2.81 -11.21 1.93
CA TYR A 74 1.37 -10.85 1.90
C TYR A 74 1.00 -9.76 0.88
N SER A 75 1.93 -9.31 0.03
CA SER A 75 1.54 -8.58 -1.19
C SER A 75 0.89 -9.59 -2.13
N THR A 76 -0.40 -9.47 -2.43
CA THR A 76 -1.03 -10.29 -3.48
C THR A 76 -0.63 -9.75 -4.85
N PRO A 77 -0.66 -10.55 -5.95
CA PRO A 77 -0.29 -10.05 -7.28
C PRO A 77 -1.12 -8.81 -7.66
N GLU A 78 -2.40 -8.79 -7.31
CA GLU A 78 -3.35 -7.70 -7.59
C GLU A 78 -3.07 -6.46 -6.76
N ARG A 79 -2.50 -6.61 -5.56
CA ARG A 79 -2.05 -5.47 -4.75
C ARG A 79 -0.77 -4.88 -5.32
N ALA A 80 0.19 -5.73 -5.69
CA ALA A 80 1.44 -5.31 -6.30
C ALA A 80 1.21 -4.57 -7.63
N ALA A 81 0.33 -5.12 -8.49
CA ALA A 81 -0.10 -4.49 -9.73
C ALA A 81 -0.69 -3.09 -9.48
N ARG A 82 -1.63 -2.96 -8.53
CA ARG A 82 -2.21 -1.65 -8.15
C ARG A 82 -1.18 -0.64 -7.64
N VAL A 83 -0.13 -1.09 -6.95
CA VAL A 83 0.95 -0.20 -6.53
C VAL A 83 1.75 0.29 -7.73
N ILE A 84 2.02 -0.60 -8.70
CA ILE A 84 2.72 -0.26 -9.94
C ILE A 84 1.86 0.70 -10.78
N ASP A 85 0.57 0.44 -10.94
CA ASP A 85 -0.38 1.33 -11.63
C ASP A 85 -0.40 2.73 -11.00
N GLY A 86 -0.52 2.80 -9.67
CA GLY A 86 -0.49 4.07 -8.95
C GLY A 86 0.84 4.81 -9.13
N MET A 87 1.96 4.09 -9.14
CA MET A 87 3.27 4.67 -9.40
C MET A 87 3.39 5.22 -10.83
N LEU A 88 2.92 4.48 -11.85
CA LEU A 88 2.91 4.95 -13.24
C LEU A 88 2.06 6.21 -13.39
N ALA A 89 0.89 6.26 -12.74
CA ALA A 89 0.03 7.45 -12.74
C ALA A 89 0.70 8.66 -12.05
N GLU A 90 1.40 8.46 -10.93
CA GLU A 90 2.20 9.49 -10.25
C GLU A 90 3.28 10.06 -11.19
N LEU A 91 3.98 9.20 -11.93
CA LEU A 91 5.04 9.61 -12.88
C LEU A 91 4.47 10.39 -14.06
N VAL A 92 3.36 9.93 -14.64
CA VAL A 92 2.66 10.64 -15.72
C VAL A 92 2.18 12.02 -15.26
N ALA A 93 1.60 12.11 -14.06
CA ALA A 93 1.18 13.39 -13.48
C ALA A 93 2.35 14.35 -13.25
N ALA A 94 3.56 13.82 -12.97
CA ALA A 94 4.80 14.59 -12.87
C ALA A 94 5.43 14.95 -14.25
N GLY A 95 4.77 14.61 -15.36
CA GLY A 95 5.27 14.84 -16.71
C GLY A 95 6.36 13.87 -17.16
N GLN A 96 6.61 12.80 -16.39
CA GLN A 96 7.54 11.75 -16.78
C GLN A 96 6.85 10.77 -17.73
N THR A 97 7.54 10.48 -18.83
CA THR A 97 7.04 9.59 -19.90
C THR A 97 7.85 8.30 -20.01
N ARG A 98 8.81 8.10 -19.11
CA ARG A 98 9.74 6.97 -19.13
C ARG A 98 9.97 6.41 -17.73
N ILE A 99 10.17 5.11 -17.67
CA ILE A 99 10.53 4.37 -16.46
C ILE A 99 11.59 3.33 -16.80
N THR A 100 12.47 3.01 -15.85
CA THR A 100 13.47 1.96 -15.98
C THR A 100 13.18 0.77 -15.07
N THR A 101 13.76 -0.40 -15.38
CA THR A 101 13.73 -1.54 -14.45
C THR A 101 14.38 -1.20 -13.10
N ALA A 102 15.35 -0.29 -13.07
CA ALA A 102 15.99 0.19 -11.84
C ALA A 102 15.01 0.97 -10.95
N ASP A 103 14.14 1.81 -11.52
CA ASP A 103 13.11 2.56 -10.77
C ASP A 103 12.12 1.58 -10.10
N LEU A 104 11.71 0.54 -10.82
CA LEU A 104 10.83 -0.52 -10.31
C LEU A 104 11.53 -1.38 -9.25
N ALA A 105 12.82 -1.67 -9.42
CA ALA A 105 13.62 -2.40 -8.44
C ALA A 105 13.86 -1.60 -7.15
N GLN A 106 14.00 -0.27 -7.24
CA GLN A 106 14.06 0.62 -6.07
C GLN A 106 12.70 0.69 -5.36
N ALA A 107 11.60 0.61 -6.11
CA ALA A 107 10.26 0.53 -5.56
C ALA A 107 9.88 -0.87 -5.03
N ALA A 108 10.73 -1.89 -5.19
CA ALA A 108 10.42 -3.27 -4.79
C ALA A 108 9.96 -3.43 -3.32
N PRO A 109 10.51 -2.70 -2.32
CA PRO A 109 10.00 -2.73 -0.95
C PRO A 109 8.56 -2.19 -0.85
N ARG A 110 8.19 -1.17 -1.65
CA ARG A 110 6.83 -0.61 -1.73
C ARG A 110 5.86 -1.55 -2.44
N ILE A 111 6.34 -2.29 -3.44
CA ILE A 111 5.57 -3.29 -4.22
C ILE A 111 5.37 -4.57 -3.38
N GLY A 112 6.34 -4.92 -2.53
CA GLY A 112 6.31 -6.11 -1.68
C GLY A 112 6.45 -7.42 -2.47
N ARG A 113 7.20 -7.40 -3.58
CA ARG A 113 7.42 -8.56 -4.47
C ARG A 113 8.89 -8.71 -4.85
N SER A 114 9.27 -9.93 -5.28
CA SER A 114 10.62 -10.21 -5.75
C SER A 114 10.91 -9.48 -7.06
N ARG A 115 12.19 -9.26 -7.35
CA ARG A 115 12.63 -8.67 -8.63
C ARG A 115 12.21 -9.52 -9.83
N THR A 116 12.20 -10.85 -9.69
CA THR A 116 11.74 -11.77 -10.73
C THR A 116 10.28 -11.56 -11.07
N TRP A 117 9.41 -11.48 -10.04
CA TRP A 117 7.99 -11.20 -10.25
C TRP A 117 7.77 -9.82 -10.88
N ILE A 118 8.53 -8.80 -10.46
CA ILE A 118 8.46 -7.47 -11.07
C ILE A 118 8.84 -7.53 -12.55
N ALA A 119 9.89 -8.28 -12.91
CA ALA A 119 10.29 -8.45 -14.31
C ALA A 119 9.21 -9.14 -15.15
N GLU A 120 8.60 -10.22 -14.64
CA GLU A 120 7.48 -10.91 -15.28
C GLU A 120 6.29 -9.95 -15.48
N HIS A 121 5.95 -9.16 -14.46
CA HIS A 121 4.84 -8.22 -14.55
C HIS A 121 5.12 -7.05 -15.51
N ILE A 122 6.37 -6.62 -15.69
CA ILE A 122 6.73 -5.65 -16.73
C ILE A 122 6.41 -6.19 -18.12
N THR A 123 6.69 -7.48 -18.37
CA THR A 123 6.31 -8.13 -19.63
C THR A 123 4.79 -8.10 -19.83
N GLU A 124 4.00 -8.38 -18.79
CA GLU A 124 2.53 -8.27 -18.84
C GLU A 124 2.07 -6.83 -19.19
N LEU A 125 2.70 -5.80 -18.62
CA LEU A 125 2.38 -4.40 -18.90
C LEU A 125 2.75 -3.99 -20.34
N VAL A 126 3.81 -4.58 -20.90
CA VAL A 126 4.18 -4.39 -22.30
C VAL A 126 3.17 -5.07 -23.22
N ASP A 127 2.79 -6.31 -22.92
CA ASP A 127 1.79 -7.07 -23.69
C ASP A 127 0.41 -6.40 -23.64
N ALA A 128 0.06 -5.78 -22.50
CA ALA A 128 -1.16 -5.00 -22.34
C ALA A 128 -1.10 -3.61 -23.00
N GLY A 129 0.05 -3.20 -23.53
CA GLY A 129 0.27 -1.91 -24.19
C GLY A 129 0.34 -0.71 -23.23
N GLN A 130 0.47 -0.93 -21.93
CA GLN A 130 0.63 0.14 -20.92
C GLN A 130 2.08 0.64 -20.85
N LEU A 131 3.03 -0.23 -21.19
CA LEU A 131 4.43 0.11 -21.39
C LEU A 131 4.84 -0.19 -22.83
N THR A 132 5.77 0.60 -23.36
CA THR A 132 6.38 0.34 -24.67
C THR A 132 7.89 0.32 -24.51
N GLU A 133 8.53 -0.78 -24.91
CA GLU A 133 9.99 -0.87 -24.92
C GLU A 133 10.60 0.24 -25.78
N THR A 134 11.64 0.88 -25.25
CA THR A 134 12.40 1.86 -26.04
C THR A 134 13.61 1.21 -26.69
N ARG A 135 14.31 1.95 -27.56
CA ARG A 135 15.58 1.49 -28.16
C ARG A 135 16.71 1.33 -27.13
N ARG A 136 16.54 1.84 -25.91
CA ARG A 136 17.49 1.65 -24.81
C ARG A 136 17.07 0.43 -23.99
N PRO A 137 17.99 -0.49 -23.67
CA PRO A 137 17.68 -1.61 -22.80
C PRO A 137 17.15 -1.10 -21.46
N ASP A 138 16.29 -1.90 -20.84
CA ASP A 138 15.75 -1.64 -19.49
C ASP A 138 14.97 -0.33 -19.34
N THR A 139 14.56 0.29 -20.45
CA THR A 139 13.86 1.57 -20.46
C THR A 139 12.56 1.45 -21.23
N PHE A 140 11.46 1.83 -20.59
CA PHE A 140 10.11 1.76 -21.14
C PHE A 140 9.50 3.15 -21.22
N ARG A 141 8.72 3.38 -22.26
CA ARG A 141 7.84 4.54 -22.38
C ARG A 141 6.49 4.19 -21.75
N ILE A 142 5.96 5.11 -20.96
CA ILE A 142 4.62 5.00 -20.38
C ILE A 142 3.62 5.46 -21.46
N ALA A 143 2.59 4.65 -21.70
CA ALA A 143 1.55 4.93 -22.71
C ALA A 143 0.65 6.11 -22.31
#